data_AF-A0A4Q4DNE3-F1
#
_entry.id   AF-A0A4Q4DNE3-F1
#
_cell.length_a   1.000
_cell.length_b   1.000
_cell.length_c   1.000
_cell.angle_alpha   90.00
_cell.angle_beta   90.00
_cell.angle_gamma   90.00
#
_symmetry.space_group_name_H-M   'P 1'
#
loop_
_entity.id
_entity.type
_entity.pdbx_description
1 polymer ?
#
loop_
_entity_poly.entity_id
_entity_poly.type
_entity_poly.pdbx_seq_one_letter_code
_entity_poly.pdbx_strand_id
1 'polypeptide(L)' 'MGRDETYCFRATAKSGYLTLELPRVFYLETADHPISAKLTADGKTQTVNVGKDDFQSVGEGTVGGAQSVLVELRVTG' A
#
# COMPACT_ATOMS: atom_id res chain seq x y z
N MET A 1 16.96 15.79 1.52
CA MET A 1 17.16 14.56 2.32
C MET A 1 15.76 14.06 2.71
N GLY A 2 15.17 12.99 2.21
CA GLY A 2 15.48 12.04 1.13
C GLY A 2 14.14 11.63 0.50
N ARG A 3 14.09 11.56 -0.83
CA ARG A 3 12.92 11.14 -1.62
C ARG A 3 13.22 9.82 -2.33
N ASP A 4 14.03 8.99 -1.68
CA ASP A 4 14.72 7.86 -2.31
C ASP A 4 14.02 6.50 -2.11
N GLU A 5 12.85 6.42 -1.47
CA GLU A 5 12.25 5.10 -1.19
C GLU A 5 10.75 5.03 -1.46
N THR A 6 10.32 5.48 -2.64
CA THR A 6 9.03 5.03 -3.19
C THR A 6 9.23 3.68 -3.88
N TYR A 7 8.40 2.70 -3.53
CA TYR A 7 8.39 1.39 -4.19
C TYR A 7 7.27 1.37 -5.22
N CYS A 8 7.62 1.34 -6.51
CA CYS A 8 6.65 1.32 -7.60
C CYS A 8 6.46 -0.11 -8.13
N PHE A 9 5.20 -0.52 -8.26
CA PHE A 9 4.81 -1.79 -8.87
C PHE A 9 4.05 -1.51 -10.17
N ARG A 10 4.38 -2.25 -11.23
CA ARG A 10 3.67 -2.17 -12.51
C ARG A 10 2.75 -3.38 -12.66
N ALA A 11 1.45 -3.15 -12.70
CA ALA A 11 0.48 -4.14 -13.12
C ALA A 11 0.58 -4.38 -14.63
N THR A 12 0.58 -5.64 -15.06
CA THR A 12 0.55 -6.03 -16.48
C THR A 12 -0.78 -6.66 -16.89
N ALA A 13 -1.71 -6.82 -15.93
CA ALA A 13 -3.03 -7.40 -16.11
C ALA A 13 -4.05 -6.69 -15.20
N LYS A 14 -5.34 -6.85 -15.51
CA LYS A 14 -6.48 -6.28 -14.74
C LYS A 14 -6.64 -6.88 -13.34
N SER A 15 -5.99 -8.00 -13.06
CA SER A 15 -6.02 -8.65 -11.76
C SER A 15 -4.74 -9.43 -11.53
N GLY A 16 -4.39 -9.57 -10.26
CA GLY A 16 -3.18 -10.23 -9.80
C GLY A 16 -2.87 -9.80 -8.37
N TYR A 17 -1.97 -10.52 -7.71
CA TYR A 17 -1.51 -10.15 -6.38
C TYR A 17 -0.02 -10.45 -6.24
N LEU A 18 0.60 -9.73 -5.32
CA LEU A 18 1.99 -9.90 -4.90
C LEU A 18 2.01 -9.91 -3.37
N THR A 19 2.65 -10.91 -2.78
CA THR A 19 2.96 -10.94 -1.35
C THR A 19 4.42 -10.55 -1.16
N LEU A 20 4.65 -9.50 -0.38
CA LEU A 20 5.96 -9.04 0.03
C LEU A 20 5.86 -8.40 1.41
N GLU A 21 6.94 -8.38 2.18
CA GLU A 21 7.00 -7.59 3.40
C GLU A 21 7.75 -6.28 3.13
N LEU A 22 7.01 -5.18 2.98
CA LEU A 22 7.58 -3.84 2.83
C LEU A 22 7.34 -3.05 4.12
N PRO A 23 8.38 -2.81 4.95
CA PRO A 23 8.22 -2.12 6.22
C PRO A 23 8.11 -0.60 6.05
N ARG A 24 7.52 0.07 7.05
CA ARG A 24 7.40 1.54 7.12
C ARG A 24 6.63 2.14 5.93
N VAL A 25 5.57 1.47 5.49
CA VAL A 25 4.65 2.06 4.51
C VAL A 25 3.83 3.13 5.22
N PHE A 26 3.86 4.35 4.69
CA PHE A 26 3.15 5.51 5.25
C PHE A 26 2.08 6.08 4.31
N TYR A 27 2.11 5.70 3.03
CA TYR A 27 1.04 5.99 2.08
C TYR A 27 1.01 4.95 0.96
N LEU A 28 -0.15 4.87 0.31
CA LEU A 28 -0.38 4.11 -0.90
C LEU A 28 -0.90 5.09 -1.96
N GLU A 29 -0.47 4.91 -3.19
CA GLU A 29 -0.89 5.76 -4.32
C GLU A 29 -1.08 4.87 -5.55
N THR A 30 -2.10 5.19 -6.33
CA THR A 30 -2.43 4.52 -7.58
C THR A 30 -2.46 5.52 -8.73
N ALA A 31 -2.05 5.05 -9.90
CA ALA A 31 -2.35 5.70 -11.17
C ALA A 31 -3.46 4.89 -11.84
N ASP A 32 -3.10 4.01 -12.77
CA ASP A 32 -4.07 3.41 -13.68
C ASP A 32 -4.97 2.30 -13.12
N HIS A 33 -4.52 1.62 -12.07
CA HIS A 33 -5.15 0.41 -11.54
C HIS A 33 -5.53 0.58 -10.07
N PRO A 34 -6.80 0.33 -9.69
CA PRO A 34 -7.18 0.29 -8.29
C PRO A 34 -6.53 -0.92 -7.59
N ILE A 35 -6.29 -0.76 -6.30
CA ILE A 35 -5.63 -1.79 -5.48
C ILE A 35 -6.42 -2.11 -4.21
N SER A 36 -6.21 -3.32 -3.71
CA SER A 36 -6.49 -3.72 -2.34
C SER A 36 -5.17 -4.10 -1.68
N ALA A 37 -4.78 -3.36 -0.65
CA ALA A 37 -3.54 -3.54 0.09
C ALA A 37 -3.82 -4.11 1.48
N LYS A 38 -3.09 -5.15 1.87
CA LYS A 38 -3.14 -5.71 3.22
C LYS A 38 -1.91 -5.24 3.98
N LEU A 39 -2.13 -4.54 5.10
CA LEU A 39 -1.07 -4.04 5.96
C LEU A 39 -1.16 -4.66 7.34
N THR A 40 -0.02 -4.83 7.98
CA THR A 40 0.06 -5.21 9.39
C THR A 40 0.64 -4.05 10.20
N ALA A 41 0.05 -3.79 11.36
CA ALA A 41 0.50 -2.79 12.33
C ALA A 41 0.11 -3.26 13.73
N ASP A 42 1.02 -3.17 14.70
CA ASP A 42 0.82 -3.64 16.08
C ASP A 42 0.26 -5.08 16.17
N GLY A 43 0.74 -5.97 15.30
CA GLY A 43 0.28 -7.37 15.23
C GLY A 43 -1.14 -7.57 14.69
N LYS A 44 -1.82 -6.50 14.27
CA LYS A 44 -3.15 -6.55 13.64
C LYS A 44 -3.01 -6.38 12.12
N THR A 45 -3.91 -7.01 11.38
CA THR A 45 -3.99 -6.83 9.94
C THR A 45 -5.19 -5.96 9.56
N GLN A 46 -4.98 -5.06 8.61
CA GLN A 46 -6.02 -4.23 8.00
C GLN A 46 -5.95 -4.30 6.47
N THR A 47 -7.10 -4.15 5.82
CA THR A 47 -7.20 -4.01 4.37
C THR A 47 -7.55 -2.57 4.03
N VAL A 48 -6.81 -1.99 3.09
CA VAL A 48 -7.02 -0.64 2.58
C VAL A 48 -7.24 -0.75 1.08
N ASN A 49 -8.37 -0.21 0.60
CA ASN A 49 -8.65 -0.13 -0.83
C ASN A 49 -8.34 1.30 -1.30
N VAL A 50 -7.64 1.41 -2.42
CA VAL A 50 -7.31 2.70 -3.05
C VAL A 50 -7.87 2.67 -4.46
N GLY A 51 -8.59 3.74 -4.84
CA GLY A 51 -9.22 3.86 -6.14
C GLY A 51 -8.22 3.94 -7.30
N LYS A 52 -8.70 4.18 -8.52
CA LYS A 52 -7.83 4.63 -9.62
C LYS A 52 -7.51 6.12 -9.40
N ASP A 53 -6.30 6.55 -9.74
CA ASP A 53 -5.84 7.95 -9.64
C ASP A 53 -6.06 8.54 -8.23
N ASP A 54 -5.76 7.76 -7.20
CA ASP A 54 -6.10 8.07 -5.80
C ASP A 54 -4.93 7.75 -4.86
N PHE A 55 -4.99 8.28 -3.63
CA PHE A 55 -3.99 8.02 -2.61
C PHE A 55 -4.63 7.83 -1.23
N GLN A 56 -3.95 7.09 -0.37
CA GLN A 56 -4.38 6.89 1.01
C GLN A 56 -3.18 6.88 1.95
N SER A 57 -3.21 7.74 2.98
CA SER A 57 -2.27 7.68 4.09
C SER A 57 -2.55 6.47 4.98
N VAL A 58 -1.49 5.79 5.41
CA VAL A 58 -1.55 4.60 6.27
C VAL A 58 -0.43 4.66 7.31
N GLY A 59 -0.55 3.88 8.38
CA GLY A 59 0.48 3.82 9.42
C GLY A 59 0.94 5.21 9.89
N GLU A 60 2.25 5.45 9.87
CA GLU A 60 2.88 6.70 10.31
C GLU A 60 2.49 7.94 9.46
N GLY A 61 1.85 7.75 8.30
CA GLY A 61 1.26 8.84 7.52
C GLY A 61 -0.05 9.38 8.10
N THR A 62 -0.56 8.79 9.18
CA THR A 62 -1.75 9.23 9.92
C THR A 62 -1.38 9.70 11.32
N VAL A 63 -2.09 10.70 11.86
CA VAL A 63 -1.81 11.23 13.20
C VAL A 63 -1.97 10.14 14.25
N GLY A 64 -0.87 9.76 14.90
CA GLY A 64 -0.83 8.70 15.90
C GLY A 64 -0.88 7.28 15.33
N GLY A 65 -0.71 7.10 14.02
CA GLY A 65 -0.70 5.79 13.40
C GLY A 65 0.58 5.01 13.66
N ALA A 66 0.44 3.70 13.90
CA ALA A 66 1.55 2.80 14.14
C ALA A 66 2.35 2.49 12.87
N GLN A 67 3.59 2.04 13.02
CA GLN A 67 4.39 1.58 11.89
C GLN A 67 3.68 0.43 11.17
N SER A 68 3.48 0.60 9.86
CA SER A 68 2.81 -0.41 9.05
C SER A 68 3.77 -1.17 8.15
N VAL A 69 3.48 -2.45 7.92
CA VAL A 69 4.17 -3.32 6.96
C VAL A 69 3.15 -3.76 5.93
N LEU A 70 3.36 -3.43 4.65
CA LEU A 70 2.58 -4.01 3.56
C LEU A 70 2.97 -5.48 3.43
N VAL A 71 1.97 -6.37 3.43
CA VAL A 71 2.17 -7.83 3.35
C VAL A 71 1.58 -8.43 2.07
N GLU A 72 0.60 -7.77 1.46
CA GLU A 72 -0.02 -8.17 0.20
C GLU A 72 -0.52 -6.94 -0.55
N LEU A 73 -0.31 -6.92 -1.86
CA LEU A 73 -0.85 -5.92 -2.76
C LEU A 73 -1.59 -6.62 -3.91
N ARG A 74 -2.87 -6.30 -4.10
CA ARG A 74 -3.73 -6.89 -5.12
C ARG A 74 -4.28 -5.83 -6.06
N VAL A 75 -4.24 -6.10 -7.36
CA VAL A 75 -4.92 -5.28 -8.38
C VAL A 75 -6.37 -5.74 -8.54
N THR A 76 -7.31 -4.81 -8.61
CA THR A 76 -8.76 -5.09 -8.57
C THR A 76 -9.56 -4.59 -9.78
N GLY A 77 -8.93 -3.99 -10.80
CA GLY A 77 -9.60 -3.43 -11.99
C GLY A 77 -8.71 -3.19 -13.19
#